data_AF-A0A1X0DBN5-F1
#
_entry.id   AF-A0A1X0DBN5-F1
#
_cell.length_a   1.000
_cell.length_b   1.000
_cell.length_c   1.000
_cell.angle_alpha   90.00
_cell.angle_beta   90.00
_cell.angle_gamma   90.00
#
_symmetry.space_group_name_H-M   'P 1'
#
loop_
_entity.id
_entity.type
_entity.pdbx_description
1 polymer ?
#
loop_
_entity_poly.entity_id
_entity_poly.type
_entity_poly.pdbx_seq_one_letter_code
_entity_poly.pdbx_strand_id
1 'polypeptide(L)'
;MNTGMQDAFNLAWKLAAVIDGDGGDTLLDSYQAERIPVADNVIAFTDRLTKADTLSDAPRRIRDVVIRMLSHIRAARRMMADTAEEVNITYRNSPIAVGKRRRRAKVVAGDHVPDVMDAAVQKQLSAVRGAQNTGHVVVTVARGQVAPAATKGQVQVLVTAEDTPVAGYDTVIAASNGVVAQRFRLGNGGRIVIRPDGYLGAVAALDDATTVADYFVKIRS
;
A
#
# COMPACT_ATOMS: atom_id res chain seq x y z
N MET A 1 0.43 -12.86 -16.33
CA MET A 1 -0.72 -13.56 -15.70
C MET A 1 -1.02 -13.10 -14.27
N ASN A 2 -0.14 -12.34 -13.61
CA ASN A 2 -0.38 -11.79 -12.26
C ASN A 2 -1.38 -10.60 -12.24
N THR A 3 -1.45 -9.83 -13.34
CA THR A 3 -2.24 -8.60 -13.42
C THR A 3 -3.75 -8.83 -13.26
N GLY A 4 -4.32 -9.85 -13.93
CA GLY A 4 -5.76 -10.12 -13.89
C GLY A 4 -6.29 -10.59 -12.52
N MET A 5 -5.46 -11.31 -11.75
CA MET A 5 -5.82 -11.68 -10.37
C MET A 5 -5.84 -10.46 -9.45
N GLN A 6 -4.88 -9.54 -9.63
CA GLN A 6 -4.85 -8.27 -8.89
C GLN A 6 -6.00 -7.34 -9.30
N ASP A 7 -6.40 -7.33 -10.58
CA ASP A 7 -7.59 -6.60 -11.05
C ASP A 7 -8.85 -7.10 -10.33
N ALA A 8 -9.04 -8.42 -10.29
CA ALA A 8 -10.17 -9.05 -9.64
C ALA A 8 -10.19 -8.74 -8.14
N PHE A 9 -9.04 -8.81 -7.46
CA PHE A 9 -8.95 -8.51 -6.03
C PHE A 9 -9.26 -7.03 -5.73
N ASN A 10 -8.75 -6.10 -6.56
CA ASN A 10 -9.03 -4.67 -6.42
C ASN A 10 -10.51 -4.34 -6.67
N LEU A 11 -11.16 -5.00 -7.63
CA LEU A 11 -12.57 -4.77 -7.92
C LEU A 11 -13.50 -5.44 -6.90
N ALA A 12 -13.17 -6.64 -6.43
CA ALA A 12 -14.03 -7.44 -5.55
C ALA A 12 -14.38 -6.72 -4.25
N TRP A 13 -13.40 -6.10 -3.58
CA TRP A 13 -13.66 -5.40 -2.32
C TRP A 13 -14.48 -4.11 -2.54
N LYS A 14 -14.30 -3.43 -3.67
CA LYS A 14 -15.06 -2.22 -4.03
C LYS A 14 -16.52 -2.55 -4.28
N LEU A 15 -16.77 -3.63 -5.03
CA LEU A 15 -18.13 -4.12 -5.28
C LEU A 15 -18.80 -4.57 -3.97
N ALA A 16 -18.09 -5.30 -3.11
CA ALA A 16 -18.60 -5.70 -1.80
C ALA A 16 -19.00 -4.46 -0.98
N ALA A 17 -18.13 -3.45 -0.88
CA ALA A 17 -18.44 -2.22 -0.16
C ALA A 17 -19.66 -1.46 -0.71
N VAL A 18 -19.84 -1.41 -2.03
CA VAL A 18 -21.02 -0.79 -2.65
C VAL A 18 -22.29 -1.59 -2.34
N ILE A 19 -22.23 -2.92 -2.44
CA ILE A 19 -23.36 -3.81 -2.12
C ILE A 19 -23.78 -3.67 -0.66
N ASP A 20 -22.81 -3.56 0.25
CA ASP A 20 -23.04 -3.41 1.69
C ASP A 20 -23.46 -1.98 2.09
N GLY A 21 -23.49 -1.03 1.15
CA GLY A 21 -23.84 0.38 1.41
C GLY A 21 -22.74 1.20 2.08
N ASP A 22 -21.52 0.67 2.15
CA ASP A 22 -20.33 1.31 2.72
C ASP A 22 -19.45 2.01 1.66
N GLY A 23 -19.83 1.93 0.38
CA GLY A 23 -19.14 2.54 -0.76
C GLY A 23 -20.10 3.20 -1.76
N GLY A 24 -19.64 4.28 -2.40
CA GLY A 24 -20.36 5.04 -3.43
C GLY A 24 -19.68 4.97 -4.81
N ASP A 25 -20.15 5.81 -5.73
CA ASP A 25 -19.68 5.81 -7.13
C ASP A 25 -18.19 6.17 -7.23
N THR A 26 -17.70 7.08 -6.37
CA THR A 26 -16.28 7.47 -6.34
C THR A 26 -15.37 6.27 -6.05
N LEU A 27 -15.83 5.34 -5.20
CA LEU A 27 -15.10 4.13 -4.90
C LEU A 27 -15.05 3.20 -6.11
N LEU A 28 -16.16 3.02 -6.83
CA LEU A 28 -16.21 2.15 -7.99
C LEU A 28 -15.41 2.73 -9.17
N ASP A 29 -15.54 4.03 -9.44
CA ASP A 29 -14.79 4.75 -10.47
C ASP A 29 -13.28 4.68 -10.24
N SER A 30 -12.85 4.58 -8.97
CA SER A 30 -11.44 4.40 -8.64
C SER A 30 -10.83 3.13 -9.24
N TYR A 31 -11.63 2.10 -9.55
CA TYR A 31 -11.13 0.88 -10.22
C TYR A 31 -10.49 1.22 -11.57
N GLN A 32 -11.21 1.95 -12.42
CA GLN A 32 -10.71 2.33 -13.73
C GLN A 32 -9.51 3.27 -13.60
N ALA A 33 -9.60 4.27 -12.72
CA ALA A 33 -8.51 5.22 -12.49
C ALA A 33 -7.22 4.54 -11.97
N GLU A 34 -7.35 3.46 -11.20
CA GLU A 34 -6.20 2.70 -10.67
C GLU A 34 -5.63 1.69 -11.67
N ARG A 35 -6.48 1.01 -12.45
CA ARG A 35 -6.07 -0.18 -13.22
C ARG A 35 -5.81 0.08 -14.71
N ILE A 36 -6.41 1.10 -15.33
CA ILE A 36 -6.09 1.47 -16.72
C ILE A 36 -4.61 1.82 -16.89
N PRO A 37 -3.99 2.68 -16.05
CA PRO A 37 -2.57 3.00 -16.20
C PRO A 37 -1.65 1.79 -16.01
N VAL A 38 -2.07 0.82 -15.19
CA VAL A 38 -1.34 -0.44 -14.99
C VAL A 38 -1.40 -1.29 -16.26
N ALA A 39 -2.58 -1.43 -16.87
CA ALA A 39 -2.76 -2.16 -18.12
C ALA A 39 -1.91 -1.55 -19.25
N ASP A 40 -1.94 -0.22 -19.40
CA ASP A 40 -1.15 0.49 -20.42
C ASP A 40 0.37 0.25 -20.24
N ASN A 41 0.85 0.29 -19.00
CA ASN A 41 2.25 0.02 -18.69
C ASN A 41 2.67 -1.42 -19.03
N VAL A 42 1.80 -2.41 -18.76
CA VAL A 42 2.06 -3.82 -19.08
C VAL A 42 2.11 -4.04 -20.60
N ILE A 43 1.19 -3.41 -21.34
CA ILE A 43 1.18 -3.46 -22.81
C ILE A 43 2.45 -2.80 -23.37
N ALA A 44 2.77 -1.58 -22.94
CA ALA A 44 3.96 -0.87 -23.40
C ALA A 44 5.27 -1.62 -23.06
N PHE A 45 5.33 -2.29 -21.92
CA PHE A 45 6.46 -3.12 -21.54
C PHE A 45 6.58 -4.36 -22.43
N THR A 46 5.48 -5.05 -22.67
CA THR A 46 5.42 -6.24 -23.53
C THR A 46 5.80 -5.87 -24.96
N ASP A 47 5.27 -4.77 -25.50
CA ASP A 47 5.63 -4.24 -26.83
C ASP A 47 7.14 -3.96 -26.96
N ARG A 48 7.76 -3.41 -25.91
CA ARG A 48 9.22 -3.16 -25.89
C ARG A 48 10.01 -4.46 -25.88
N LEU A 49 9.59 -5.45 -25.09
CA LEU A 49 10.22 -6.76 -25.06
C LEU A 49 10.10 -7.49 -26.40
N THR A 50 8.90 -7.51 -26.99
CA THR A 50 8.66 -8.12 -28.29
C THR A 50 9.47 -7.41 -29.37
N LYS A 51 9.54 -6.08 -29.38
CA LYS A 51 10.41 -5.33 -30.32
C LYS A 51 11.89 -5.62 -30.11
N ALA A 52 12.34 -5.74 -28.86
CA ALA A 52 13.73 -6.06 -28.56
C ALA A 52 14.12 -7.49 -28.98
N ASP A 53 13.21 -8.46 -28.85
CA ASP A 53 13.43 -9.84 -29.27
C ASP A 53 13.41 -9.95 -30.80
N THR A 54 12.42 -9.33 -31.46
CA THR A 54 12.25 -9.36 -32.93
C THR A 54 13.30 -8.56 -33.69
N LEU A 55 13.86 -7.49 -33.11
CA LEU A 55 14.97 -6.73 -33.71
C LEU A 55 16.36 -7.32 -33.41
N SER A 56 16.44 -8.42 -32.64
CA SER A 56 17.72 -9.03 -32.28
C SER A 56 18.19 -10.10 -33.28
N ASP A 57 18.84 -9.67 -34.36
CA ASP A 57 19.67 -10.55 -35.21
C ASP A 57 21.01 -10.94 -34.52
N ALA A 58 21.23 -10.49 -33.28
CA ALA A 58 22.46 -10.71 -32.55
C ALA A 58 22.59 -12.18 -32.08
N PRO A 59 23.73 -12.86 -32.33
CA PRO A 59 24.01 -14.18 -31.79
C PRO A 59 23.84 -14.21 -30.26
N ARG A 60 23.13 -15.23 -29.72
CA ARG A 60 22.82 -15.36 -28.27
C ARG A 60 24.03 -15.10 -27.35
N ARG A 61 25.23 -15.51 -27.77
CA ARG A 61 26.49 -15.29 -27.02
C ARG A 61 26.83 -13.82 -26.81
N ILE A 62 26.58 -12.95 -27.79
CA ILE A 62 26.86 -11.51 -27.69
C ILE A 62 25.88 -10.88 -26.71
N ARG A 63 24.59 -11.23 -26.82
CA ARG A 63 23.55 -10.80 -25.88
C ARG A 63 23.90 -11.17 -24.44
N ASP A 64 24.31 -12.41 -24.20
CA ASP A 64 24.63 -12.89 -22.86
C ASP A 64 25.85 -12.18 -22.25
N VAL A 65 26.86 -11.84 -23.07
CA VAL A 65 28.01 -11.04 -22.62
C VAL A 65 27.61 -9.61 -22.28
N VAL A 66 26.77 -8.97 -23.10
CA VAL A 66 26.28 -7.61 -22.85
C VAL A 66 25.41 -7.56 -21.60
N ILE A 67 24.47 -8.48 -21.44
CA ILE A 67 23.63 -8.59 -20.22
C ILE A 67 24.52 -8.79 -18.99
N ARG A 68 25.53 -9.67 -19.08
CA ARG A 68 26.49 -9.88 -18.00
C ARG A 68 27.29 -8.61 -17.69
N MET A 69 27.73 -7.85 -18.68
CA MET A 69 28.44 -6.58 -18.40
C MET A 69 27.52 -5.53 -17.78
N LEU A 70 26.31 -5.38 -18.30
CA LEU A 70 25.31 -4.44 -17.76
C LEU A 70 24.93 -4.79 -16.31
N SER A 71 24.87 -6.07 -15.95
CA SER A 71 24.57 -6.47 -14.56
C SER A 71 25.65 -6.04 -13.55
N HIS A 72 26.89 -5.78 -13.99
CA HIS A 72 27.95 -5.23 -13.13
C HIS A 72 27.78 -3.73 -12.86
N ILE A 73 26.98 -3.01 -13.66
CA ILE A 73 26.70 -1.59 -13.45
C ILE A 73 25.57 -1.46 -12.42
N ARG A 74 25.85 -0.82 -11.28
CA ARG A 74 24.85 -0.61 -10.20
C ARG A 74 23.57 0.08 -10.69
N ALA A 75 23.68 1.02 -11.62
CA ALA A 75 22.53 1.74 -12.19
C ALA A 75 21.66 0.84 -13.07
N ALA A 76 22.26 0.08 -13.98
CA ALA A 76 21.54 -0.86 -14.84
C ALA A 76 20.92 -2.01 -14.03
N ARG A 77 21.60 -2.49 -12.99
CA ARG A 77 21.06 -3.49 -12.06
C ARG A 77 19.82 -2.99 -11.32
N ARG A 78 19.82 -1.73 -10.85
CA ARG A 78 18.64 -1.11 -10.22
C ARG A 78 17.50 -0.97 -11.22
N MET A 79 17.77 -0.45 -12.41
CA MET A 79 16.75 -0.32 -13.45
C MET A 79 16.13 -1.67 -13.82
N MET A 80 16.94 -2.73 -14.00
CA MET A 80 16.42 -4.07 -14.27
C MET A 80 15.67 -4.67 -13.09
N ALA A 81 16.13 -4.43 -11.85
CA ALA A 81 15.40 -4.85 -10.65
C ALA A 81 14.05 -4.12 -10.53
N ASP A 82 14.03 -2.79 -10.68
CA ASP A 82 12.82 -1.96 -10.63
C ASP A 82 11.82 -2.32 -11.75
N THR A 83 12.31 -2.80 -12.90
CA THR A 83 11.47 -3.23 -14.03
C THR A 83 10.98 -4.68 -13.88
N ALA A 84 11.80 -5.56 -13.29
CA ALA A 84 11.42 -6.94 -12.96
C ALA A 84 10.50 -6.99 -11.73
N GLU A 85 10.58 -5.99 -10.86
CA GLU A 85 9.62 -5.72 -9.80
C GLU A 85 8.33 -5.17 -10.41
N GLU A 86 7.53 -6.05 -11.00
CA GLU A 86 6.08 -5.91 -11.28
C GLU A 86 5.24 -5.60 -9.99
N VAL A 87 5.90 -5.15 -8.92
CA VAL A 87 5.44 -4.93 -7.54
C VAL A 87 5.36 -3.44 -7.20
N ASN A 88 5.91 -2.55 -8.05
CA ASN A 88 5.88 -1.11 -7.78
C ASN A 88 4.62 -0.42 -8.31
N ILE A 89 3.48 -1.13 -8.28
CA ILE A 89 2.17 -0.52 -8.55
C ILE A 89 1.88 0.41 -7.37
N THR A 90 1.64 1.68 -7.68
CA THR A 90 1.21 2.66 -6.69
C THR A 90 0.00 3.42 -7.23
N TYR A 91 -0.97 3.64 -6.35
CA TYR A 91 -2.24 4.31 -6.65
C TYR A 91 -2.25 5.74 -6.10
N ARG A 92 -1.10 6.43 -6.14
CA ARG A 92 -0.93 7.78 -5.56
C ARG A 92 -1.85 8.84 -6.19
N ASN A 93 -2.28 8.60 -7.42
CA ASN A 93 -3.19 9.47 -8.17
C ASN A 93 -4.65 8.98 -8.11
N SER A 94 -4.94 7.95 -7.32
CA SER A 94 -6.30 7.43 -7.19
C SER A 94 -7.23 8.47 -6.57
N PRO A 95 -8.49 8.57 -7.02
CA PRO A 95 -9.47 9.45 -6.41
C PRO A 95 -9.68 9.13 -4.93
N ILE A 96 -9.44 7.90 -4.49
CA ILE A 96 -9.60 7.49 -3.08
C ILE A 96 -8.30 7.54 -2.27
N ALA A 97 -7.19 8.02 -2.82
CA ALA A 97 -5.97 8.29 -2.05
C ALA A 97 -6.10 9.65 -1.33
N VAL A 98 -6.22 9.64 0.00
CA VAL A 98 -6.53 10.85 0.80
C VAL A 98 -5.37 11.21 1.74
N GLY A 99 -5.09 12.51 1.83
CA GLY A 99 -4.09 13.07 2.75
C GLY A 99 -3.01 13.87 2.03
N LYS A 100 -2.42 14.84 2.74
CA LYS A 100 -1.34 15.68 2.20
C LYS A 100 -0.02 14.93 2.26
N ARG A 101 0.76 14.97 1.17
CA ARG A 101 2.12 14.42 1.14
C ARG A 101 2.98 15.13 2.20
N ARG A 102 3.27 14.44 3.31
CA ARG A 102 4.11 15.02 4.37
C ARG A 102 5.55 15.16 3.89
N ARG A 103 6.18 16.31 4.18
CA ARG A 103 7.60 16.54 3.93
C ARG A 103 8.40 15.48 4.70
N ARG A 104 9.16 14.62 3.99
CA ARG A 104 9.97 13.50 4.52
C ARG A 104 9.24 12.19 4.87
N ALA A 105 7.92 12.05 4.65
CA ALA A 105 7.26 10.74 4.77
C ALA A 105 7.72 9.80 3.64
N LYS A 106 8.03 8.54 3.98
CA LYS A 106 8.44 7.51 3.00
C LYS A 106 7.23 6.79 2.39
N VAL A 107 6.12 6.74 3.11
CA VAL A 107 4.84 6.20 2.63
C VAL A 107 3.87 7.34 2.37
N VAL A 108 3.09 7.19 1.32
CA VAL A 108 2.03 8.13 0.92
C VAL A 108 0.75 7.32 0.67
N ALA A 109 -0.41 7.97 0.78
CA ALA A 109 -1.66 7.37 0.31
C ALA A 109 -1.49 6.89 -1.15
N GLY A 110 -2.00 5.69 -1.43
CA GLY A 110 -1.84 4.97 -2.67
C GLY A 110 -0.63 4.03 -2.73
N ASP A 111 0.30 4.05 -1.77
CA ASP A 111 1.38 3.06 -1.72
C ASP A 111 0.87 1.71 -1.19
N HIS A 112 1.48 0.60 -1.63
CA HIS A 112 1.26 -0.70 -0.99
C HIS A 112 1.83 -0.68 0.45
N VAL A 113 1.16 -1.39 1.36
CA VAL A 113 1.63 -1.50 2.74
C VAL A 113 3.02 -2.14 2.76
N PRO A 114 4.04 -1.47 3.35
CA PRO A 114 5.36 -2.03 3.47
C PRO A 114 5.42 -3.21 4.44
N ASP A 115 6.16 -4.26 4.08
CA ASP A 115 6.46 -5.33 5.04
C ASP A 115 7.29 -4.83 6.22
N VAL A 116 6.86 -5.22 7.41
CA VAL A 116 7.56 -4.97 8.67
C VAL A 116 8.53 -6.12 8.91
N MET A 117 9.82 -5.80 9.13
CA MET A 117 10.85 -6.85 9.29
C MET A 117 10.78 -7.60 10.62
N ASP A 118 9.95 -7.13 11.55
CA ASP A 118 9.63 -7.82 12.79
C ASP A 118 8.53 -8.86 12.53
N ALA A 119 8.87 -10.14 12.63
CA ALA A 119 7.98 -11.24 12.29
C ALA A 119 6.74 -11.32 13.22
N ALA A 120 6.87 -10.93 14.49
CA ALA A 120 5.75 -10.95 15.43
C ALA A 120 4.75 -9.85 15.08
N VAL A 121 5.25 -8.64 14.86
CA VAL A 121 4.43 -7.49 14.45
C VAL A 121 3.80 -7.71 13.08
N GLN A 122 4.56 -8.24 12.11
CA GLN A 122 4.04 -8.56 10.78
C GLN A 122 2.95 -9.64 10.86
N LYS A 123 3.12 -10.66 11.72
CA LYS A 123 2.11 -11.71 11.93
C LYS A 123 0.83 -11.13 12.51
N GLN A 124 0.93 -10.24 13.51
CA GLN A 124 -0.23 -9.57 14.09
C GLN A 124 -0.94 -8.66 13.08
N LEU A 125 -0.21 -7.82 12.35
CA LEU A 125 -0.79 -6.99 11.28
C LEU A 125 -1.43 -7.82 10.18
N SER A 126 -0.84 -8.97 9.82
CA SER A 126 -1.40 -9.87 8.81
C SER A 126 -2.60 -10.65 9.33
N ALA A 127 -2.62 -11.02 10.62
CA ALA A 127 -3.78 -11.66 11.24
C ALA A 127 -4.97 -10.70 11.29
N VAL A 128 -4.74 -9.44 11.66
CA VAL A 128 -5.80 -8.41 11.67
C VAL A 128 -6.35 -8.17 10.26
N ARG A 129 -5.48 -8.09 9.25
CA ARG A 129 -5.90 -7.93 7.84
C ARG A 129 -6.60 -9.17 7.28
N GLY A 130 -6.10 -10.37 7.60
CA GLY A 130 -6.63 -11.63 7.06
C GLY A 130 -7.91 -12.12 7.72
N ALA A 131 -8.22 -11.65 8.94
CA ALA A 131 -9.48 -11.99 9.62
C ALA A 131 -10.69 -11.23 9.08
N GLN A 132 -10.48 -10.11 8.36
CA GLN A 132 -11.53 -9.25 7.85
C GLN A 132 -11.41 -9.11 6.33
N ASN A 133 -12.05 -10.02 5.60
CA ASN A 133 -11.93 -10.11 4.13
C ASN A 133 -12.48 -8.89 3.35
N THR A 134 -13.07 -7.90 4.01
CA THR A 134 -13.65 -6.70 3.35
C THR A 134 -13.44 -5.38 4.10
N GLY A 135 -12.87 -5.40 5.31
CA GLY A 135 -12.80 -4.22 6.19
C GLY A 135 -11.53 -3.38 6.02
N HIS A 136 -11.61 -2.08 6.31
CA HIS A 136 -10.41 -1.25 6.42
C HIS A 136 -9.77 -1.44 7.80
N VAL A 137 -8.45 -1.40 7.84
CA VAL A 137 -7.69 -1.42 9.10
C VAL A 137 -7.07 -0.05 9.31
N VAL A 138 -7.42 0.60 10.42
CA VAL A 138 -6.81 1.86 10.85
C VAL A 138 -5.70 1.54 11.84
N VAL A 139 -4.46 1.80 11.44
CA VAL A 139 -3.29 1.63 12.32
C VAL A 139 -2.87 2.99 12.86
N THR A 140 -2.92 3.14 14.18
CA THR A 140 -2.47 4.31 14.91
C THR A 140 -1.13 4.01 15.56
N VAL A 141 -0.11 4.80 15.27
CA VAL A 141 1.22 4.70 15.89
C VAL A 141 1.37 5.84 16.91
N ALA A 142 1.27 5.51 18.19
CA ALA A 142 1.36 6.46 19.31
C ALA A 142 2.68 6.23 20.07
N ARG A 143 3.72 6.96 19.68
CA ARG A 143 5.09 6.78 20.20
C ARG A 143 5.32 7.60 21.47
N GLY A 144 4.78 7.14 22.60
CA GLY A 144 4.85 7.85 23.89
C GLY A 144 3.97 9.12 23.94
N GLN A 145 3.08 9.27 22.97
CA GLN A 145 2.04 10.28 22.93
C GLN A 145 0.70 9.63 23.30
N VAL A 146 -0.25 10.43 23.80
CA VAL A 146 -1.60 9.95 24.07
C VAL A 146 -2.25 9.55 22.74
N ALA A 147 -2.70 8.30 22.65
CA ALA A 147 -3.40 7.81 21.47
C ALA A 147 -4.74 8.55 21.31
N PRO A 148 -5.08 9.04 20.11
CA PRO A 148 -6.40 9.61 19.86
C PRO A 148 -7.49 8.56 20.02
N ALA A 149 -8.73 9.02 20.21
CA ALA A 149 -9.89 8.13 20.26
C ALA A 149 -10.02 7.35 18.94
N ALA A 150 -10.31 6.06 19.06
CA ALA A 150 -10.46 5.17 17.93
C ALA A 150 -11.74 5.48 17.13
N THR A 151 -11.69 5.29 15.80
CA THR A 151 -12.85 5.52 14.93
C THR A 151 -13.76 4.29 14.95
N LYS A 152 -15.06 4.48 15.21
CA LYS A 152 -16.03 3.37 15.26
C LYS A 152 -16.27 2.75 13.88
N GLY A 153 -16.58 1.47 13.85
CA GLY A 153 -17.02 0.75 12.65
C GLY A 153 -15.89 0.26 11.73
N GLN A 154 -14.63 0.41 12.13
CA GLN A 154 -13.46 -0.10 11.42
C GLN A 154 -12.54 -0.79 12.41
N VAL A 155 -11.66 -1.67 11.94
CA VAL A 155 -10.70 -2.31 12.83
C VAL A 155 -9.62 -1.32 13.22
N GLN A 156 -9.40 -1.16 14.51
CA GLN A 156 -8.50 -0.18 15.09
C GLN A 156 -7.32 -0.90 15.75
N VAL A 157 -6.13 -0.67 15.19
CA VAL A 157 -4.87 -1.23 15.71
C VAL A 157 -4.05 -0.09 16.31
N LEU A 158 -3.72 -0.20 17.59
CA LEU A 158 -2.79 0.71 18.25
C LEU A 158 -1.40 0.09 18.27
N VAL A 159 -0.39 0.84 17.84
CA VAL A 159 1.02 0.50 17.99
C VAL A 159 1.65 1.50 18.97
N THR A 160 2.11 1.00 20.10
CA THR A 160 2.66 1.80 21.20
C THR A 160 3.91 1.13 21.80
N ALA A 161 4.66 1.87 22.62
CA ALA A 161 5.85 1.36 23.29
C ALA A 161 5.52 0.41 24.46
N GLU A 162 4.33 0.54 25.04
CA GLU A 162 3.89 -0.21 26.22
C GLU A 162 2.63 -1.02 25.90
N ASP A 163 2.53 -2.23 26.44
CA ASP A 163 1.37 -3.12 26.24
C ASP A 163 0.20 -2.77 27.17
N THR A 164 -0.18 -1.49 27.20
CA THR A 164 -1.31 -1.04 28.04
C THR A 164 -2.60 -1.03 27.22
N PRO A 165 -3.67 -1.70 27.69
CA PRO A 165 -4.97 -1.64 27.04
C PRO A 165 -5.47 -0.19 26.94
N VAL A 166 -5.72 0.28 25.72
CA VAL A 166 -6.32 1.60 25.48
C VAL A 166 -7.74 1.40 24.98
N ALA A 167 -8.71 2.03 25.65
CA ALA A 167 -10.11 1.91 25.31
C ALA A 167 -10.39 2.34 23.86
N GLY A 168 -11.16 1.53 23.14
CA GLY A 168 -11.59 1.80 21.76
C GLY A 168 -10.75 1.12 20.67
N TYR A 169 -9.62 0.50 20.99
CA TYR A 169 -8.82 -0.25 20.02
C TYR A 169 -9.10 -1.75 20.09
N ASP A 170 -9.26 -2.40 18.94
CA ASP A 170 -9.49 -3.84 18.84
C ASP A 170 -8.23 -4.65 19.12
N THR A 171 -7.06 -4.09 18.81
CA THR A 171 -5.76 -4.72 19.01
C THR A 171 -4.73 -3.69 19.42
N VAL A 172 -3.95 -4.01 20.45
CA VAL A 172 -2.77 -3.25 20.87
C VAL A 172 -1.54 -4.08 20.56
N ILE A 173 -0.58 -3.47 19.86
CA ILE A 173 0.70 -4.06 19.50
C ILE A 173 1.78 -3.27 20.23
N ALA A 174 2.38 -3.89 21.24
CA ALA A 174 3.57 -3.37 21.90
C ALA A 174 4.79 -3.55 20.99
N ALA A 175 5.25 -2.45 20.39
CA ALA A 175 6.44 -2.42 19.54
C ALA A 175 7.46 -1.44 20.13
N SER A 176 8.13 -1.88 21.20
CA SER A 176 9.09 -1.09 21.99
C SER A 176 10.28 -0.56 21.18
N ASN A 177 10.64 -1.22 20.08
CA ASN A 177 11.71 -0.84 19.17
C ASN A 177 11.31 0.23 18.13
N GLY A 178 10.03 0.60 18.05
CA GLY A 178 9.53 1.56 17.07
C GLY A 178 9.69 1.10 15.62
N VAL A 179 9.80 -0.21 15.36
CA VAL A 179 10.04 -0.76 14.00
C VAL A 179 8.93 -0.38 13.02
N VAL A 180 7.67 -0.34 13.47
CA VAL A 180 6.55 0.17 12.65
C VAL A 180 6.74 1.66 12.35
N ALA A 181 7.00 2.48 13.37
CA ALA A 181 7.26 3.90 13.19
C ALA A 181 8.43 4.17 12.23
N GLN A 182 9.49 3.37 12.29
CA GLN A 182 10.63 3.49 11.38
C GLN A 182 10.30 3.04 9.96
N ARG A 183 9.57 1.92 9.81
CA ARG A 183 9.24 1.34 8.50
C ARG A 183 8.28 2.22 7.70
N PHE A 184 7.27 2.77 8.38
CA PHE A 184 6.31 3.72 7.81
C PHE A 184 6.84 5.17 7.88
N ARG A 185 8.02 5.41 8.47
CA ARG A 185 8.58 6.74 8.77
C ARG A 185 7.61 7.69 9.50
N LEU A 186 6.80 7.14 10.39
CA LEU A 186 5.93 7.85 11.33
C LEU A 186 6.70 8.15 12.63
N GLY A 187 7.85 8.81 12.51
CA GLY A 187 8.77 9.04 13.63
C GLY A 187 8.15 9.83 14.80
N ASN A 188 7.19 10.71 14.49
CA ASN A 188 6.44 11.51 15.46
C ASN A 188 5.03 10.92 15.73
N GLY A 189 4.82 9.64 15.42
CA GLY A 189 3.50 9.04 15.37
C GLY A 189 2.69 9.42 14.12
N GLY A 190 1.57 8.74 13.95
CA GLY A 190 0.67 8.97 12.82
C GLY A 190 -0.43 7.92 12.73
N ARG A 191 -1.37 8.16 11.83
CA ARG A 191 -2.48 7.25 11.55
C ARG A 191 -2.45 6.86 10.07
N ILE A 192 -2.67 5.59 9.78
CA ILE A 192 -2.77 5.08 8.41
C ILE A 192 -4.04 4.26 8.25
N VAL A 193 -4.68 4.41 7.10
CA VAL A 193 -5.79 3.56 6.71
C VAL A 193 -5.27 2.56 5.69
N ILE A 194 -5.42 1.28 6.00
CA ILE A 194 -5.09 0.17 5.11
C ILE A 194 -6.40 -0.33 4.48
N ARG A 195 -6.41 -0.37 3.16
CA ARG A 195 -7.50 -0.91 2.34
C ARG A 195 -7.52 -2.44 2.40
N PRO A 196 -8.68 -3.07 2.10
CA PRO A 196 -8.77 -4.53 1.98
C PRO A 196 -7.78 -5.12 0.96
N ASP A 197 -7.42 -4.36 -0.06
CA ASP A 197 -6.46 -4.78 -1.09
C ASP A 197 -4.98 -4.59 -0.72
N GLY A 198 -4.67 -4.17 0.52
CA GLY A 198 -3.31 -4.01 1.01
C GLY A 198 -2.64 -2.68 0.65
N TYR A 199 -3.38 -1.73 0.10
CA TYR A 199 -2.89 -0.38 -0.21
C TYR A 199 -3.25 0.62 0.90
N LEU A 200 -2.47 1.70 1.01
CA LEU A 200 -2.75 2.80 1.93
C LEU A 200 -3.84 3.70 1.36
N GLY A 201 -5.00 3.75 1.99
CA GLY A 201 -6.08 4.68 1.64
C GLY A 201 -5.80 6.10 2.10
N ALA A 202 -5.25 6.23 3.32
CA ALA A 202 -4.90 7.53 3.89
C ALA A 202 -3.67 7.46 4.81
N VAL A 203 -2.94 8.56 4.90
CA VAL A 203 -1.80 8.75 5.81
C VAL A 203 -1.92 10.12 6.46
N ALA A 204 -2.03 10.13 7.79
CA ALA A 204 -2.29 11.31 8.60
C ALA A 204 -1.28 11.46 9.75
N ALA A 205 -1.15 12.69 10.26
CA ALA A 205 -0.47 12.92 11.53
C ALA A 205 -1.27 12.33 12.70
N LEU A 206 -0.66 12.16 13.87
CA LEU A 206 -1.36 11.54 15.01
C LEU A 206 -2.52 12.41 15.52
N ASP A 207 -2.33 13.73 15.48
CA ASP A 207 -3.26 14.79 15.84
C ASP A 207 -4.28 15.13 14.74
N ASP A 208 -4.09 14.60 13.53
CA ASP A 208 -4.99 14.82 12.40
C ASP A 208 -6.16 13.82 12.44
N ALA A 209 -7.24 14.25 13.08
CA ALA A 209 -8.49 13.50 13.12
C ALA A 209 -9.29 13.55 11.80
N THR A 210 -9.03 14.55 10.96
CA THR A 210 -9.83 14.84 9.75
C THR A 210 -9.49 13.93 8.60
N THR A 211 -8.20 13.72 8.29
CA THR A 211 -7.78 12.97 7.09
C THR A 211 -8.33 11.53 7.06
N VAL A 212 -8.42 10.87 8.21
CA VAL A 212 -9.00 9.51 8.30
C VAL A 212 -10.50 9.54 8.07
N ALA A 213 -11.21 10.53 8.62
CA ALA A 213 -12.65 10.67 8.42
C ALA A 213 -12.98 11.04 6.97
N ASP A 214 -12.22 11.98 6.38
CA ASP A 214 -12.35 12.41 4.99
C ASP A 214 -12.19 11.25 4.02
N TYR A 215 -11.30 10.30 4.31
CA TYR A 215 -11.18 9.07 3.53
C TYR A 215 -12.48 8.27 3.51
N PHE A 216 -13.08 8.01 4.67
CA PHE A 216 -14.33 7.24 4.76
C PHE A 216 -15.53 7.99 4.17
N VAL A 217 -15.55 9.32 4.24
CA VAL A 217 -16.54 10.14 3.52
C VAL A 217 -16.36 10.00 2.02
N LYS A 218 -15.11 10.08 1.53
CA LYS A 218 -14.79 10.05 0.10
C LYS A 218 -15.07 8.71 -0.58
N ILE A 219 -14.92 7.58 0.13
CA ILE A 219 -15.27 6.28 -0.46
C ILE A 219 -16.79 6.06 -0.48
N ARG A 220 -17.56 6.80 0.31
CA ARG A 220 -19.03 6.69 0.39
C ARG A 220 -19.78 7.65 -0.55
N SER A 221 -19.11 8.68 -1.06
CA SER A 221 -19.66 9.62 -2.05
C SER A 221 -19.71 9.01 -3.44
#